data_AF-A0A378U1J4-F1
#
_entry.id   AF-A0A378U1J4-F1
#
_cell.length_a   1.000
_cell.length_b   1.000
_cell.length_c   1.000
_cell.angle_alpha   90.00
_cell.angle_beta   90.00
_cell.angle_gamma   90.00
#
_symmetry.space_group_name_H-M   'P 1'
#
loop_
_entity.id
_entity.type
_entity.pdbx_description
1 polymer ?
#
loop_
_entity_poly.entity_id
_entity_poly.type
_entity_poly.pdbx_seq_one_letter_code
_entity_poly.pdbx_strand_id
1 'polypeptide(L)'
;MKKAYRKINMLGKALALVLISGLALTSCQNNDNDLYQDDPIVRLAKAKQQMKDHLVNESAEGWIVTFRPDGGKQLGEFNVWFDFKEDWKVDVKTDFDVNNLGVESSDFNFTMLRTFALSFPYGNKIHEFTQGSFINKAGEEEMYSNRSDIEFLFKDYLANGDILTTGYLSGQDVVFRKATQEDKKFRFDAKWQIYDQLEEMKQVTLIQDGVSKRLNFLANERHRSAYIGKISGNSISEMLTETGIVTFGVNDAGEVELVPALELENGKTIDKLVLIGNTFYGEADSENTILIRK
;
A
#
# COMPACT_ATOMS: atom_id res chain seq x y z
N MET A 1 54.83 64.23 28.60
CA MET A 1 54.53 62.83 28.19
C MET A 1 53.05 62.40 28.30
N LYS A 2 52.20 62.95 29.18
CA LYS A 2 50.79 62.51 29.33
C LYS A 2 49.81 62.86 28.18
N LYS A 3 50.10 63.85 27.33
CA LYS A 3 49.21 64.25 26.21
C LYS A 3 49.33 63.39 24.95
N ALA A 4 50.49 62.79 24.70
CA ALA A 4 50.71 61.93 23.51
C ALA A 4 50.02 60.56 23.66
N TYR A 5 50.03 59.98 24.87
CA TYR A 5 49.39 58.70 25.17
C TYR A 5 47.85 58.74 25.01
N ARG A 6 47.20 59.87 25.30
CA ARG A 6 45.74 60.04 25.15
C ARG A 6 45.28 60.09 23.69
N LYS A 7 46.10 60.63 22.77
CA LYS A 7 45.76 60.69 21.34
C LYS A 7 45.91 59.33 20.65
N ILE A 8 46.96 58.56 21.01
CA ILE A 8 47.18 57.20 20.47
C ILE A 8 46.05 56.25 20.91
N ASN A 9 45.57 56.39 22.15
CA ASN A 9 44.48 55.56 22.69
C ASN A 9 43.10 55.92 22.09
N MET A 10 42.91 57.15 21.58
CA MET A 10 41.70 57.54 20.84
C MET A 10 41.76 57.12 19.36
N LEU A 11 42.93 57.25 18.71
CA LEU A 11 43.12 56.78 17.33
C LEU A 11 42.99 55.25 17.22
N GLY A 12 43.54 54.51 18.19
CA GLY A 12 43.41 53.05 18.25
C GLY A 12 41.98 52.57 18.49
N LYS A 13 41.20 53.32 19.30
CA LYS A 13 39.77 53.04 19.51
C LYS A 13 38.92 53.39 18.30
N ALA A 14 39.22 54.48 17.60
CA ALA A 14 38.54 54.85 16.36
C ALA A 14 38.86 53.86 15.23
N LEU A 15 40.11 53.41 15.10
CA LEU A 15 40.51 52.41 14.12
C LEU A 15 39.90 51.03 14.42
N ALA A 16 39.84 50.63 15.69
CA ALA A 16 39.15 49.41 16.11
C ALA A 16 37.64 49.47 15.82
N LEU A 17 37.00 50.63 16.02
CA LEU A 17 35.57 50.79 15.71
C LEU A 17 35.29 50.70 14.21
N VAL A 18 36.18 51.26 13.37
CA VAL A 18 36.09 51.19 11.90
C VAL A 18 36.35 49.77 11.38
N LEU A 19 37.30 49.03 11.98
CA LEU A 19 37.56 47.62 11.66
C LEU A 19 36.38 46.71 12.05
N ILE A 20 35.77 46.92 13.22
CA ILE A 20 34.61 46.15 13.68
C ILE A 20 33.35 46.47 12.84
N SER A 21 33.16 47.72 12.43
CA SER A 21 32.04 48.10 11.55
C SER A 21 32.26 47.67 10.09
N GLY A 22 33.51 47.54 9.62
CA GLY A 22 33.81 46.93 8.32
C GLY A 22 33.54 45.42 8.27
N LEU A 23 33.83 44.68 9.35
CA LEU A 23 33.53 43.25 9.46
C LEU A 23 32.02 42.97 9.61
N ALA A 24 31.24 43.90 10.15
CA ALA A 24 29.79 43.79 10.24
C ALA A 24 29.09 43.96 8.87
N LEU A 25 29.73 44.65 7.91
CA LEU A 25 29.17 44.86 6.56
C LEU A 25 29.41 43.68 5.62
N THR A 26 30.34 42.76 5.92
CA THR A 26 30.52 41.52 5.15
C THR A 26 29.68 40.36 5.67
N SER A 27 29.15 40.46 6.90
CA SER A 27 28.26 39.45 7.50
C SER A 27 26.79 39.56 7.04
N CYS A 28 26.44 40.60 6.29
CA CYS A 28 25.13 40.78 5.65
C CYS A 28 25.23 40.70 4.12
N GLN A 29 26.19 39.95 3.58
CA GLN A 29 25.96 39.36 2.27
C GLN A 29 25.03 38.18 2.50
N ASN A 30 23.72 38.41 2.34
CA ASN A 30 22.78 37.34 1.98
C ASN A 30 23.27 36.75 0.66
N ASN A 31 24.30 35.90 0.72
CA ASN A 31 24.32 34.74 -0.14
C ASN A 31 23.21 33.85 0.41
N ASP A 32 21.98 34.24 0.09
CA ASP A 32 20.86 33.31 0.03
C ASP A 32 21.30 32.31 -1.04
N ASN A 33 22.07 31.30 -0.62
CA ASN A 33 22.18 30.04 -1.33
C ASN A 33 20.77 29.51 -1.26
N ASP A 34 19.93 29.97 -2.17
CA ASP A 34 18.60 29.45 -2.37
C ASP A 34 18.79 27.95 -2.52
N LEU A 35 18.35 27.20 -1.49
CA LEU A 35 18.53 25.74 -1.42
C LEU A 35 17.92 25.08 -2.67
N TYR A 36 17.05 25.81 -3.36
CA TYR A 36 16.36 25.45 -4.58
C TYR A 36 16.47 26.56 -5.61
N GLN A 37 16.81 26.18 -6.84
CA GLN A 37 16.99 27.11 -7.96
C GLN A 37 15.67 27.64 -8.56
N ASP A 38 14.54 26.98 -8.26
CA ASP A 38 13.22 27.30 -8.80
C ASP A 38 12.25 27.71 -7.69
N ASP A 39 11.32 28.62 -8.00
CA ASP A 39 10.19 28.97 -7.15
C ASP A 39 9.39 27.73 -6.70
N PRO A 40 8.84 27.72 -5.46
CA PRO A 40 8.03 26.61 -4.96
C PRO A 40 6.89 26.17 -5.90
N ILE A 41 6.21 27.12 -6.55
CA ILE A 41 5.11 26.83 -7.49
C ILE A 41 5.65 26.12 -8.74
N VAL A 42 6.80 26.56 -9.27
CA VAL A 42 7.45 25.93 -10.43
C VAL A 42 7.91 24.52 -10.08
N ARG A 43 8.49 24.30 -8.90
CA ARG A 43 8.88 22.96 -8.43
C ARG A 43 7.69 22.03 -8.27
N LEU A 44 6.58 22.53 -7.71
CA LEU A 44 5.35 21.75 -7.60
C LEU A 44 4.79 21.37 -8.98
N ALA A 45 4.77 22.30 -9.93
CA ALA A 45 4.34 22.02 -11.29
C ALA A 45 5.24 20.98 -11.98
N LYS A 46 6.57 21.08 -11.80
CA LYS A 46 7.54 20.09 -12.29
C LYS A 46 7.30 18.71 -11.67
N ALA A 47 7.12 18.62 -10.35
CA ALA A 47 6.82 17.35 -9.68
C ALA A 47 5.51 16.72 -10.16
N LYS A 48 4.45 17.54 -10.37
CA LYS A 48 3.18 17.10 -10.97
C LYS A 48 3.37 16.49 -12.35
N GLN A 49 4.11 17.19 -13.20
CA GLN A 49 4.35 16.71 -14.55
C GLN A 49 5.22 15.45 -14.53
N GLN A 50 6.26 15.39 -13.70
CA GLN A 50 7.12 14.21 -13.56
C GLN A 50 6.34 12.96 -13.14
N MET A 51 5.50 13.05 -12.11
CA MET A 51 4.71 11.89 -11.68
C MET A 51 3.66 11.48 -12.72
N LYS A 52 3.05 12.45 -13.43
CA LYS A 52 2.17 12.15 -14.56
C LYS A 52 2.94 11.40 -15.66
N ASP A 53 4.09 11.93 -16.08
CA ASP A 53 4.89 11.34 -17.14
C ASP A 53 5.35 9.93 -16.74
N HIS A 54 5.68 9.72 -15.47
CA HIS A 54 6.01 8.40 -14.92
C HIS A 54 4.83 7.44 -15.06
N LEU A 55 3.64 7.83 -14.55
CA LEU A 55 2.43 7.02 -14.60
C LEU A 55 1.98 6.70 -16.03
N VAL A 56 2.12 7.64 -16.97
CA VAL A 56 1.64 7.46 -18.35
C VAL A 56 2.65 6.69 -19.20
N ASN A 57 3.95 6.97 -19.06
CA ASN A 57 4.95 6.52 -20.04
C ASN A 57 5.78 5.32 -19.59
N GLU A 58 5.92 5.07 -18.29
CA GLU A 58 6.83 4.01 -17.82
C GLU A 58 6.24 2.61 -17.81
N SER A 59 4.92 2.48 -17.98
CA SER A 59 4.26 1.19 -17.99
C SER A 59 3.25 1.07 -19.14
N ALA A 60 3.68 0.40 -20.22
CA ALA A 60 2.89 0.23 -21.44
C ALA A 60 1.55 -0.50 -21.20
N GLU A 61 1.49 -1.35 -20.18
CA GLU A 61 0.30 -2.11 -19.83
C GLU A 61 -0.45 -1.53 -18.62
N GLY A 62 -0.09 -0.33 -18.17
CA GLY A 62 -0.69 0.32 -17.02
C GLY A 62 -0.05 -0.13 -15.70
N TRP A 63 -0.73 0.12 -14.59
CA TRP A 63 -0.26 -0.16 -13.23
C TRP A 63 -1.25 -1.08 -12.55
N ILE A 64 -0.74 -1.94 -11.68
CA ILE A 64 -1.58 -2.78 -10.83
C ILE A 64 -1.25 -2.53 -9.38
N VAL A 65 -2.30 -2.48 -8.59
CA VAL A 65 -2.25 -2.27 -7.16
C VAL A 65 -3.02 -3.37 -6.49
N THR A 66 -2.41 -3.95 -5.46
CA THR A 66 -3.09 -4.79 -4.49
C THR A 66 -3.72 -3.90 -3.43
N PHE A 67 -5.04 -3.83 -3.44
CA PHE A 67 -5.84 -2.97 -2.60
C PHE A 67 -6.51 -3.77 -1.48
N ARG A 68 -6.36 -3.31 -0.23
CA ARG A 68 -6.93 -3.94 0.96
C ARG A 68 -7.84 -2.94 1.68
N PRO A 69 -9.10 -2.82 1.25
CA PRO A 69 -10.08 -2.02 1.98
C PRO A 69 -10.11 -2.48 3.44
N ASP A 70 -10.23 -1.55 4.39
CA ASP A 70 -10.17 -1.80 5.84
C ASP A 70 -8.95 -2.57 6.38
N GLY A 71 -7.90 -2.63 5.56
CA GLY A 71 -6.72 -3.43 5.80
C GLY A 71 -6.89 -4.92 5.60
N GLY A 72 -7.90 -5.32 4.84
CA GLY A 72 -8.15 -6.71 4.48
C GLY A 72 -8.74 -7.54 5.61
N LYS A 73 -9.32 -6.88 6.63
CA LYS A 73 -9.91 -7.54 7.80
C LYS A 73 -11.32 -8.05 7.51
N GLN A 74 -12.14 -7.23 6.85
CA GLN A 74 -13.48 -7.64 6.46
C GLN A 74 -13.57 -7.86 4.97
N LEU A 75 -13.05 -6.98 4.11
CA LEU A 75 -13.29 -7.13 2.67
C LEU A 75 -12.25 -7.98 1.95
N GLY A 76 -11.12 -8.27 2.60
CA GLY A 76 -10.02 -9.01 2.00
C GLY A 76 -9.19 -8.16 1.04
N GLU A 77 -8.64 -8.82 0.03
CA GLU A 77 -7.73 -8.21 -0.93
C GLU A 77 -8.32 -8.21 -2.34
N PHE A 78 -8.18 -7.08 -3.02
CA PHE A 78 -8.62 -6.85 -4.38
C PHE A 78 -7.46 -6.33 -5.21
N ASN A 79 -7.53 -6.53 -6.51
CA ASN A 79 -6.64 -5.83 -7.41
C ASN A 79 -7.35 -4.67 -8.07
N VAL A 80 -6.60 -3.61 -8.31
CA VAL A 80 -7.04 -2.50 -9.12
C VAL A 80 -5.98 -2.25 -10.18
N TRP A 81 -6.41 -2.32 -11.43
CA TRP A 81 -5.61 -1.97 -12.58
C TRP A 81 -5.93 -0.55 -13.03
N PHE A 82 -4.89 0.19 -13.38
CA PHE A 82 -4.92 1.60 -13.78
C PHE A 82 -4.20 1.79 -15.10
N ASP A 83 -4.81 2.51 -16.03
CA ASP A 83 -4.18 2.92 -17.27
C ASP A 83 -4.33 4.42 -17.46
N PHE A 84 -3.28 5.14 -17.05
CA PHE A 84 -3.21 6.59 -17.04
C PHE A 84 -2.97 7.13 -18.44
N LYS A 85 -3.69 8.20 -18.79
CA LYS A 85 -3.70 8.81 -20.12
C LYS A 85 -3.09 10.21 -20.08
N GLU A 86 -2.65 10.67 -21.24
CA GLU A 86 -2.04 12.00 -21.40
C GLU A 86 -3.00 13.16 -21.08
N ASP A 87 -4.31 12.96 -21.16
CA ASP A 87 -5.35 13.99 -20.95
C ASP A 87 -5.86 14.05 -19.51
N TRP A 88 -5.09 13.55 -18.54
CA TRP A 88 -5.47 13.45 -17.12
C TRP A 88 -6.64 12.50 -16.84
N LYS A 89 -6.91 11.60 -17.79
CA LYS A 89 -7.83 10.47 -17.60
C LYS A 89 -7.12 9.23 -17.10
N VAL A 90 -7.86 8.36 -16.44
CA VAL A 90 -7.41 7.05 -16.03
C VAL A 90 -8.53 6.06 -16.25
N ASP A 91 -8.21 4.98 -16.94
CA ASP A 91 -9.07 3.82 -17.05
C ASP A 91 -8.79 2.91 -15.87
N VAL A 92 -9.84 2.53 -15.13
CA VAL A 92 -9.72 1.72 -13.92
C VAL A 92 -10.56 0.46 -14.06
N LYS A 93 -9.99 -0.67 -13.65
CA LYS A 93 -10.66 -1.97 -13.60
C LYS A 93 -10.32 -2.66 -12.29
N THR A 94 -11.29 -3.34 -11.69
CA THR A 94 -11.07 -4.08 -10.44
C THR A 94 -11.80 -5.42 -10.45
N ASP A 95 -11.39 -6.32 -9.56
CA ASP A 95 -12.11 -7.55 -9.26
C ASP A 95 -13.18 -7.41 -8.17
N PHE A 96 -13.39 -6.22 -7.60
CA PHE A 96 -14.32 -5.99 -6.50
C PHE A 96 -15.77 -6.43 -6.80
N ASP A 97 -16.41 -5.88 -7.83
CA ASP A 97 -17.77 -6.27 -8.26
C ASP A 97 -17.74 -7.28 -9.41
N VAL A 98 -18.05 -8.55 -9.10
CA VAL A 98 -18.13 -9.66 -10.07
C VAL A 98 -19.15 -9.44 -11.18
N ASN A 99 -20.20 -8.67 -10.91
CA ASN A 99 -21.23 -8.37 -11.89
C ASN A 99 -20.81 -7.24 -12.83
N ASN A 100 -19.78 -6.48 -12.45
CA ASN A 100 -19.29 -5.33 -13.18
C ASN A 100 -17.75 -5.25 -13.19
N LEU A 101 -17.12 -6.23 -13.85
CA LEU A 101 -15.68 -6.28 -14.12
C LEU A 101 -15.23 -5.39 -15.30
N GLY A 102 -16.09 -4.45 -15.70
CA GLY A 102 -15.83 -3.51 -16.79
C GLY A 102 -14.76 -2.47 -16.43
N VAL A 103 -14.26 -1.80 -17.45
CA VAL A 103 -13.37 -0.63 -17.31
C VAL A 103 -14.23 0.62 -17.12
N GLU A 104 -13.87 1.46 -16.16
CA GLU A 104 -14.44 2.79 -15.99
C GLU A 104 -13.37 3.86 -16.09
N SER A 105 -13.65 4.88 -16.91
CA SER A 105 -12.74 6.01 -17.12
C SER A 105 -13.15 7.19 -16.25
N SER A 106 -12.19 7.83 -15.60
CA SER A 106 -12.41 9.05 -14.80
C SER A 106 -11.18 9.94 -14.83
N ASP A 107 -11.25 11.11 -14.19
CA ASP A 107 -10.09 11.97 -14.04
C ASP A 107 -9.21 11.51 -12.87
N PHE A 108 -7.91 11.70 -13.01
CA PHE A 108 -6.99 11.73 -11.88
C PHE A 108 -6.36 13.12 -11.77
N ASN A 109 -5.91 13.47 -10.57
CA ASN A 109 -5.19 14.71 -10.32
C ASN A 109 -4.16 14.49 -9.22
N PHE A 110 -3.30 15.48 -9.04
CA PHE A 110 -2.44 15.55 -7.87
C PHE A 110 -2.83 16.71 -6.96
N THR A 111 -3.09 16.37 -5.71
CA THR A 111 -3.39 17.33 -4.65
C THR A 111 -2.25 17.40 -3.64
N MET A 112 -2.12 18.54 -2.97
CA MET A 112 -1.21 18.68 -1.85
C MET A 112 -1.98 18.43 -0.56
N LEU A 113 -1.71 17.29 0.07
CA LEU A 113 -2.17 16.99 1.42
C LEU A 113 -0.98 17.16 2.38
N ARG A 114 -0.68 16.15 3.19
CA ARG A 114 0.56 16.10 4.00
C ARG A 114 1.81 16.04 3.11
N THR A 115 1.67 15.37 1.97
CA THR A 115 2.65 15.32 0.89
C THR A 115 1.88 15.38 -0.44
N PHE A 116 2.63 15.35 -1.53
CA PHE A 116 2.11 15.18 -2.87
C PHE A 116 1.29 13.88 -2.97
N ALA A 117 0.02 13.96 -3.35
CA ALA A 117 -0.87 12.80 -3.39
C ALA A 117 -1.53 12.63 -4.75
N LEU A 118 -1.49 11.41 -5.29
CA LEU A 118 -2.33 10.99 -6.40
C LEU A 118 -3.77 10.89 -5.89
N SER A 119 -4.71 11.52 -6.58
CA SER A 119 -6.10 11.63 -6.15
C SER A 119 -7.05 11.33 -7.31
N PHE A 120 -8.14 10.65 -6.98
CA PHE A 120 -9.23 10.33 -7.89
C PHE A 120 -10.47 11.10 -7.42
N PRO A 121 -10.71 12.33 -7.91
CA PRO A 121 -11.72 13.23 -7.35
C PRO A 121 -13.16 12.89 -7.78
N TYR A 122 -13.33 12.11 -8.85
CA TYR A 122 -14.65 11.76 -9.39
C TYR A 122 -14.83 10.24 -9.42
N GLY A 123 -16.08 9.81 -9.28
CA GLY A 123 -16.48 8.41 -9.21
C GLY A 123 -15.87 7.54 -10.31
N ASN A 124 -15.28 6.43 -9.90
CA ASN A 124 -14.73 5.35 -10.72
C ASN A 124 -14.66 4.08 -9.86
N LYS A 125 -14.06 3.00 -10.40
CA LYS A 125 -13.86 1.74 -9.67
C LYS A 125 -13.21 1.86 -8.28
N ILE A 126 -12.35 2.84 -8.01
CA ILE A 126 -11.78 3.00 -6.65
C ILE A 126 -12.85 3.43 -5.64
N HIS A 127 -13.84 4.21 -6.09
CA HIS A 127 -14.89 4.71 -5.21
C HIS A 127 -15.83 3.59 -4.76
N GLU A 128 -15.90 2.48 -5.50
CA GLU A 128 -16.63 1.29 -5.08
C GLU A 128 -16.15 0.82 -3.71
N PHE A 129 -14.87 0.98 -3.36
CA PHE A 129 -14.35 0.59 -2.06
C PHE A 129 -14.66 1.58 -0.93
N THR A 130 -15.12 2.80 -1.25
CA THR A 130 -15.33 3.85 -0.25
C THR A 130 -16.68 3.71 0.45
N GLN A 131 -17.74 3.46 -0.31
CA GLN A 131 -19.09 3.29 0.21
C GLN A 131 -19.92 2.50 -0.79
N GLY A 132 -20.83 1.68 -0.29
CA GLY A 132 -21.72 0.90 -1.13
C GLY A 132 -22.43 -0.19 -0.35
N SER A 133 -22.95 -1.13 -1.10
CA SER A 133 -23.66 -2.30 -0.60
C SER A 133 -23.23 -3.52 -1.42
N PHE A 134 -23.08 -4.66 -0.78
CA PHE A 134 -22.95 -5.94 -1.48
C PHE A 134 -24.07 -6.89 -1.04
N ILE A 135 -24.52 -7.74 -1.95
CA ILE A 135 -25.47 -8.80 -1.62
C ILE A 135 -24.69 -9.96 -1.02
N ASN A 136 -25.11 -10.30 0.18
CA ASN A 136 -24.53 -11.34 0.99
C ASN A 136 -25.15 -12.71 0.57
N LYS A 137 -24.50 -13.86 0.79
CA LYS A 137 -25.05 -15.18 0.37
C LYS A 137 -26.38 -15.59 1.04
N ALA A 138 -26.79 -14.90 2.10
CA ALA A 138 -28.13 -15.04 2.69
C ALA A 138 -29.18 -14.23 1.91
N GLY A 139 -28.75 -13.53 0.85
CA GLY A 139 -29.56 -12.66 0.01
C GLY A 139 -29.80 -11.27 0.62
N GLU A 140 -29.09 -10.91 1.68
CA GLU A 140 -29.28 -9.65 2.38
C GLU A 140 -28.27 -8.61 1.90
N GLU A 141 -28.71 -7.37 1.85
CA GLU A 141 -27.87 -6.23 1.47
C GLU A 141 -27.07 -5.75 2.69
N GLU A 142 -25.74 -5.79 2.60
CA GLU A 142 -24.85 -5.28 3.64
C GLU A 142 -24.18 -4.00 3.18
N MET A 143 -24.36 -2.93 3.95
CA MET A 143 -23.78 -1.62 3.67
C MET A 143 -22.35 -1.53 4.24
N TYR A 144 -21.45 -0.89 3.50
CA TYR A 144 -20.15 -0.47 4.00
C TYR A 144 -19.91 1.01 3.70
N SER A 145 -19.10 1.64 4.54
CA SER A 145 -18.76 3.06 4.43
C SER A 145 -17.35 3.34 4.94
N ASN A 146 -16.67 4.28 4.31
CA ASN A 146 -15.33 4.79 4.64
C ASN A 146 -14.26 3.70 4.77
N ARG A 147 -14.25 2.72 3.85
CA ARG A 147 -13.32 1.57 3.94
C ARG A 147 -12.06 1.71 3.08
N SER A 148 -11.91 2.80 2.34
CA SER A 148 -10.89 2.89 1.30
C SER A 148 -10.34 4.31 1.09
N ASP A 149 -9.16 4.35 0.49
CA ASP A 149 -8.45 5.54 0.05
C ASP A 149 -8.77 5.88 -1.40
N ILE A 150 -9.08 7.15 -1.66
CA ILE A 150 -9.09 7.74 -3.01
C ILE A 150 -7.90 8.68 -3.24
N GLU A 151 -7.04 8.79 -2.22
CA GLU A 151 -5.87 9.66 -2.17
C GLU A 151 -4.67 8.84 -1.67
N PHE A 152 -3.62 8.83 -2.47
CA PHE A 152 -2.42 8.03 -2.26
C PHE A 152 -1.22 8.96 -2.15
N LEU A 153 -0.69 9.11 -0.94
CA LEU A 153 0.41 9.99 -0.59
C LEU A 153 1.70 9.41 -1.15
N PHE A 154 2.34 10.12 -2.07
CA PHE A 154 3.62 9.70 -2.63
C PHE A 154 4.68 9.60 -1.53
N LYS A 155 5.39 8.46 -1.49
CA LYS A 155 6.54 8.23 -0.63
C LYS A 155 7.83 8.22 -1.42
N ASP A 156 7.93 7.31 -2.39
CA ASP A 156 9.18 7.08 -3.12
C ASP A 156 8.96 6.39 -4.47
N TYR A 157 9.98 6.50 -5.33
CA TYR A 157 10.15 5.62 -6.48
C TYR A 157 11.07 4.46 -6.06
N LEU A 158 10.59 3.23 -6.20
CA LEU A 158 11.38 2.05 -5.90
C LEU A 158 12.42 1.81 -6.99
N ALA A 159 13.48 1.06 -6.68
CA ALA A 159 14.60 0.83 -7.60
C ALA A 159 14.21 0.17 -8.93
N ASN A 160 13.07 -0.52 -8.97
CA ASN A 160 12.49 -1.15 -10.16
C ASN A 160 11.55 -0.22 -10.96
N GLY A 161 11.36 1.02 -10.52
CA GLY A 161 10.47 2.01 -11.12
C GLY A 161 9.02 1.93 -10.65
N ASP A 162 8.71 1.08 -9.67
CA ASP A 162 7.41 1.07 -9.00
C ASP A 162 7.25 2.30 -8.10
N ILE A 163 6.00 2.66 -7.79
CA ILE A 163 5.71 3.83 -6.96
C ILE A 163 5.19 3.36 -5.61
N LEU A 164 5.92 3.70 -4.54
CA LEU A 164 5.45 3.50 -3.17
C LEU A 164 4.62 4.71 -2.74
N THR A 165 3.42 4.43 -2.26
CA THR A 165 2.50 5.42 -1.71
C THR A 165 1.95 4.95 -0.37
N THR A 166 1.25 5.86 0.33
CA THR A 166 0.45 5.52 1.51
C THR A 166 -0.96 6.02 1.34
N GLY A 167 -1.96 5.19 1.61
CA GLY A 167 -3.36 5.59 1.64
C GLY A 167 -3.60 6.69 2.67
N TYR A 168 -4.28 7.77 2.28
CA TYR A 168 -4.50 8.93 3.15
C TYR A 168 -5.33 8.62 4.40
N LEU A 169 -6.40 7.85 4.23
CA LEU A 169 -7.34 7.46 5.27
C LEU A 169 -6.83 6.24 6.04
N SER A 170 -6.41 5.20 5.31
CA SER A 170 -6.04 3.91 5.91
C SER A 170 -4.64 3.91 6.54
N GLY A 171 -3.75 4.78 6.07
CA GLY A 171 -2.33 4.78 6.45
C GLY A 171 -1.56 3.56 5.94
N GLN A 172 -2.15 2.76 5.04
CA GLN A 172 -1.51 1.57 4.49
C GLN A 172 -0.58 1.89 3.34
N ASP A 173 0.53 1.16 3.26
CA ASP A 173 1.43 1.28 2.14
C ASP A 173 0.87 0.53 0.93
N VAL A 174 0.90 1.23 -0.21
CA VAL A 174 0.32 0.80 -1.47
C VAL A 174 1.37 0.99 -2.54
N VAL A 175 1.74 -0.11 -3.20
CA VAL A 175 2.71 -0.12 -4.29
C VAL A 175 1.98 -0.19 -5.61
N PHE A 176 2.20 0.81 -6.46
CA PHE A 176 1.80 0.75 -7.86
C PHE A 176 2.91 0.03 -8.61
N ARG A 177 2.67 -1.24 -8.91
CA ARG A 177 3.57 -2.08 -9.69
C ARG A 177 3.28 -1.88 -11.17
N LYS A 178 4.33 -1.85 -12.00
CA LYS A 178 4.14 -1.91 -13.46
C LYS A 178 3.38 -3.18 -13.83
N ALA A 179 2.24 -3.04 -14.49
CA ALA A 179 1.44 -4.17 -14.92
C ALA A 179 2.13 -4.91 -16.07
N THR A 180 1.94 -6.22 -16.11
CA THR A 180 2.35 -7.11 -17.20
C THR A 180 1.21 -7.25 -18.23
N GLN A 181 1.51 -7.86 -19.38
CA GLN A 181 0.45 -8.21 -20.33
C GLN A 181 -0.53 -9.22 -19.72
N GLU A 182 -0.01 -10.12 -18.89
CA GLU A 182 -0.78 -11.09 -18.13
C GLU A 182 -1.73 -10.37 -17.18
N ASP A 183 -1.28 -9.38 -16.40
CA ASP A 183 -2.14 -8.60 -15.48
C ASP A 183 -3.31 -7.93 -16.21
N LYS A 184 -3.04 -7.33 -17.37
CA LYS A 184 -4.06 -6.66 -18.20
C LYS A 184 -5.05 -7.64 -18.82
N LYS A 185 -4.57 -8.83 -19.23
CA LYS A 185 -5.39 -9.93 -19.77
C LYS A 185 -6.09 -10.71 -18.66
N PHE A 186 -5.57 -10.67 -17.44
CA PHE A 186 -6.06 -11.47 -16.33
C PHE A 186 -7.54 -11.16 -16.12
N ARG A 187 -8.32 -12.24 -16.12
CA ARG A 187 -9.72 -12.12 -15.79
C ARG A 187 -9.78 -12.07 -14.28
N PHE A 188 -10.14 -10.91 -13.77
CA PHE A 188 -10.38 -10.65 -12.36
C PHE A 188 -11.38 -11.64 -11.70
N ASP A 189 -12.18 -12.36 -12.50
CA ASP A 189 -13.01 -13.50 -12.06
C ASP A 189 -12.22 -14.80 -11.73
N ALA A 190 -11.01 -15.00 -12.24
CA ALA A 190 -10.25 -16.22 -12.01
C ALA A 190 -9.73 -16.31 -10.56
N LYS A 191 -9.49 -15.16 -9.89
CA LYS A 191 -9.22 -15.14 -8.44
C LYS A 191 -10.44 -15.60 -7.65
N TRP A 192 -11.67 -15.30 -8.10
CA TRP A 192 -12.89 -15.83 -7.47
C TRP A 192 -12.98 -17.34 -7.53
N GLN A 193 -12.52 -17.98 -8.61
CA GLN A 193 -12.50 -19.45 -8.69
C GLN A 193 -11.62 -20.08 -7.60
N ILE A 194 -10.52 -19.42 -7.22
CA ILE A 194 -9.66 -19.88 -6.11
C ILE A 194 -10.36 -19.66 -4.77
N TYR A 195 -11.08 -18.55 -4.58
CA TYR A 195 -11.90 -18.34 -3.39
C TYR A 195 -13.06 -19.34 -3.29
N ASP A 196 -13.72 -19.67 -4.40
CA ASP A 196 -14.76 -20.72 -4.46
C ASP A 196 -14.16 -22.07 -4.06
N GLN A 197 -12.96 -22.39 -4.55
CA GLN A 197 -12.24 -23.62 -4.17
C GLN A 197 -11.86 -23.63 -2.69
N LEU A 198 -11.38 -22.51 -2.14
CA LEU A 198 -11.12 -22.35 -0.71
C LEU A 198 -12.41 -22.53 0.10
N GLU A 199 -13.54 -21.99 -0.35
CA GLU A 199 -14.83 -22.10 0.34
C GLU A 199 -15.33 -23.54 0.46
N GLU A 200 -15.06 -24.37 -0.55
CA GLU A 200 -15.38 -25.80 -0.46
C GLU A 200 -14.55 -26.54 0.60
N MET A 201 -13.45 -25.95 1.07
CA MET A 201 -12.59 -26.58 2.06
C MET A 201 -13.12 -26.38 3.47
N LYS A 202 -13.15 -27.45 4.26
CA LYS A 202 -13.73 -27.45 5.62
C LYS A 202 -12.77 -27.98 6.66
N GLN A 203 -11.61 -28.47 6.24
CA GLN A 203 -10.63 -29.09 7.10
C GLN A 203 -9.29 -28.39 6.96
N VAL A 204 -8.80 -27.84 8.05
CA VAL A 204 -7.41 -27.40 8.15
C VAL A 204 -6.66 -28.28 9.14
N THR A 205 -5.50 -28.77 8.70
CA THR A 205 -4.55 -29.50 9.54
C THR A 205 -3.23 -28.74 9.53
N LEU A 206 -2.78 -28.32 10.70
CA LEU A 206 -1.43 -27.82 10.93
C LEU A 206 -0.58 -28.98 11.47
N ILE A 207 0.54 -29.27 10.84
CA ILE A 207 1.54 -30.21 11.35
C ILE A 207 2.72 -29.37 11.81
N GLN A 208 3.09 -29.51 13.07
CA GLN A 208 4.20 -28.78 13.66
C GLN A 208 5.03 -29.76 14.50
N ASP A 209 6.31 -29.89 14.16
CA ASP A 209 7.26 -30.78 14.82
C ASP A 209 6.71 -32.23 14.93
N GLY A 210 6.07 -32.70 13.86
CA GLY A 210 5.44 -34.03 13.78
C GLY A 210 4.08 -34.16 14.49
N VAL A 211 3.58 -33.12 15.15
CA VAL A 211 2.29 -33.12 15.83
C VAL A 211 1.22 -32.47 14.96
N SER A 212 0.14 -33.21 14.69
CA SER A 212 -1.02 -32.69 13.95
C SER A 212 -2.04 -31.99 14.85
N LYS A 213 -2.35 -30.73 14.54
CA LYS A 213 -3.37 -29.88 15.17
C LYS A 213 -4.47 -29.60 14.13
N ARG A 214 -5.75 -29.77 14.51
CA ARG A 214 -6.88 -29.36 13.66
C ARG A 214 -7.26 -27.92 13.91
N LEU A 215 -7.49 -27.20 12.82
CA LEU A 215 -7.92 -25.81 12.83
C LEU A 215 -9.33 -25.71 12.20
N ASN A 216 -10.18 -24.85 12.76
CA ASN A 216 -11.31 -24.23 12.10
C ASN A 216 -10.84 -23.52 10.85
N PHE A 217 -11.64 -23.65 9.81
CA PHE A 217 -11.54 -22.87 8.60
C PHE A 217 -12.90 -22.24 8.33
N LEU A 218 -12.94 -20.93 8.24
CA LEU A 218 -14.14 -20.19 7.92
C LEU A 218 -13.84 -19.33 6.71
N ALA A 219 -14.11 -19.85 5.51
CA ALA A 219 -14.14 -19.01 4.33
C ALA A 219 -15.34 -18.07 4.38
N ASN A 220 -15.09 -16.81 4.02
CA ASN A 220 -16.13 -15.83 3.78
C ASN A 220 -16.04 -15.37 2.33
N GLU A 221 -16.88 -15.98 1.50
CA GLU A 221 -17.07 -15.62 0.11
C GLU A 221 -17.35 -14.13 -0.12
N ARG A 222 -18.03 -13.44 0.82
CA ARG A 222 -18.48 -12.05 0.66
C ARG A 222 -17.31 -11.06 0.71
N HIS A 223 -16.19 -11.56 1.19
CA HIS A 223 -15.15 -10.82 1.86
C HIS A 223 -13.77 -11.30 1.46
N ARG A 224 -13.69 -12.20 0.45
CA ARG A 224 -12.46 -12.76 -0.14
C ARG A 224 -11.36 -12.95 0.91
N SER A 225 -11.79 -13.58 1.98
CA SER A 225 -11.01 -13.84 3.16
C SER A 225 -11.48 -15.18 3.69
N ALA A 226 -10.58 -15.87 4.36
CA ALA A 226 -10.95 -17.01 5.14
C ALA A 226 -10.20 -16.92 6.46
N TYR A 227 -10.72 -17.55 7.50
CA TYR A 227 -10.15 -17.51 8.84
C TYR A 227 -9.65 -18.90 9.21
N ILE A 228 -8.43 -19.00 9.70
CA ILE A 228 -7.89 -20.23 10.28
C ILE A 228 -7.76 -20.06 11.80
N GLY A 229 -8.41 -20.90 12.61
CA GLY A 229 -8.37 -20.86 14.09
C GLY A 229 -8.50 -22.25 14.74
N LYS A 230 -8.47 -22.47 16.06
CA LYS A 230 -8.55 -23.85 16.65
C LYS A 230 -9.99 -24.31 16.97
N ILE A 231 -10.32 -25.60 16.80
CA ILE A 231 -11.62 -26.21 17.18
C ILE A 231 -11.83 -26.12 18.71
N SER A 232 -13.02 -25.70 19.14
CA SER A 232 -13.41 -25.19 20.48
C SER A 232 -12.80 -25.84 21.74
N GLY A 233 -12.28 -24.96 22.62
CA GLY A 233 -11.94 -25.15 24.03
C GLY A 233 -11.15 -23.92 24.50
N ASN A 234 -11.65 -23.16 25.49
CA ASN A 234 -11.14 -21.85 25.92
C ASN A 234 -9.60 -21.77 26.02
N SER A 235 -8.97 -21.03 25.10
CA SER A 235 -7.86 -20.08 25.28
C SER A 235 -7.18 -19.85 23.93
N ILE A 236 -7.05 -18.58 23.55
CA ILE A 236 -6.00 -18.12 22.63
C ILE A 236 -4.67 -18.61 23.22
N SER A 237 -3.93 -19.47 22.52
CA SER A 237 -2.50 -19.49 22.76
C SER A 237 -1.92 -18.34 21.96
N GLU A 238 -1.34 -17.41 22.69
CA GLU A 238 -0.48 -16.32 22.25
C GLU A 238 0.40 -16.79 21.08
N MET A 239 0.24 -16.21 19.88
CA MET A 239 1.19 -16.14 18.74
C MET A 239 0.52 -16.06 17.35
N LEU A 240 -0.82 -16.08 17.25
CA LEU A 240 -1.48 -15.41 16.11
C LEU A 240 -1.66 -13.94 16.51
N THR A 241 -0.74 -13.07 16.07
CA THR A 241 -0.64 -11.68 16.53
C THR A 241 -1.99 -10.94 16.48
N GLU A 242 -2.38 -10.41 17.64
CA GLU A 242 -3.48 -9.48 18.02
C GLU A 242 -4.91 -9.66 17.45
N THR A 243 -5.14 -10.49 16.43
CA THR A 243 -6.47 -10.67 15.82
C THR A 243 -6.88 -12.13 15.61
N GLY A 244 -5.94 -13.09 15.55
CA GLY A 244 -6.28 -14.49 15.23
C GLY A 244 -6.85 -14.68 13.82
N ILE A 245 -6.64 -13.70 12.93
CA ILE A 245 -7.16 -13.64 11.58
C ILE A 245 -5.98 -13.75 10.62
N VAL A 246 -6.01 -14.73 9.73
CA VAL A 246 -5.08 -14.84 8.60
C VAL A 246 -5.92 -14.71 7.34
N THR A 247 -5.87 -13.57 6.66
CA THR A 247 -6.56 -13.36 5.39
C THR A 247 -5.80 -14.05 4.27
N PHE A 248 -6.51 -14.53 3.26
CA PHE A 248 -5.90 -15.14 2.09
C PHE A 248 -5.85 -14.09 0.99
N GLY A 249 -4.67 -13.85 0.43
CA GLY A 249 -4.46 -13.18 -0.85
C GLY A 249 -4.27 -14.23 -1.95
N VAL A 250 -4.33 -13.80 -3.20
CA VAL A 250 -3.92 -14.65 -4.33
C VAL A 250 -2.95 -13.85 -5.15
N ASN A 251 -1.76 -14.37 -5.42
CA ASN A 251 -0.79 -13.67 -6.26
C ASN A 251 -1.01 -13.95 -7.75
N ASP A 252 -0.22 -13.32 -8.60
CA ASP A 252 -0.37 -13.37 -10.06
C ASP A 252 0.00 -14.74 -10.66
N ALA A 253 0.68 -15.59 -9.88
CA ALA A 253 0.95 -16.98 -10.22
C ALA A 253 -0.21 -17.92 -9.83
N GLY A 254 -1.28 -17.40 -9.22
CA GLY A 254 -2.39 -18.19 -8.70
C GLY A 254 -2.05 -18.94 -7.41
N GLU A 255 -0.94 -18.58 -6.75
CA GLU A 255 -0.62 -19.08 -5.41
C GLU A 255 -1.42 -18.28 -4.40
N VAL A 256 -1.81 -18.94 -3.31
CA VAL A 256 -2.57 -18.30 -2.24
C VAL A 256 -1.58 -17.79 -1.20
N GLU A 257 -1.65 -16.53 -0.81
CA GLU A 257 -0.77 -15.91 0.18
C GLU A 257 -1.51 -15.74 1.51
N LEU A 258 -0.81 -15.85 2.64
CA LEU A 258 -1.35 -15.66 3.99
C LEU A 258 -0.94 -14.29 4.52
N VAL A 259 -1.92 -13.47 4.88
CA VAL A 259 -1.72 -12.08 5.32
C VAL A 259 -2.44 -11.82 6.65
N PRO A 260 -1.71 -11.62 7.77
CA PRO A 260 -0.26 -11.79 7.91
C PRO A 260 0.15 -13.26 7.75
N ALA A 261 1.44 -13.51 7.56
CA ALA A 261 1.99 -14.87 7.56
C ALA A 261 1.63 -15.60 8.86
N LEU A 262 1.36 -16.89 8.76
CA LEU A 262 1.11 -17.75 9.91
C LEU A 262 2.44 -18.01 10.64
N GLU A 263 2.63 -17.37 11.79
CA GLU A 263 3.78 -17.62 12.67
C GLU A 263 3.54 -18.87 13.55
N LEU A 264 4.52 -19.77 13.57
CA LEU A 264 4.52 -21.01 14.32
C LEU A 264 5.22 -20.83 15.67
N GLU A 265 4.97 -21.72 16.64
CA GLU A 265 5.55 -21.61 18.00
C GLU A 265 7.08 -21.66 18.00
N ASN A 266 7.70 -22.23 16.96
CA ASN A 266 9.14 -22.27 16.76
C ASN A 266 9.70 -21.02 16.03
N GLY A 267 8.88 -20.00 15.80
CA GLY A 267 9.24 -18.73 15.16
C GLY A 267 9.35 -18.79 13.64
N LYS A 268 9.04 -19.93 13.01
CA LYS A 268 8.96 -20.05 11.55
C LYS A 268 7.62 -19.53 11.04
N THR A 269 7.57 -19.16 9.77
CA THR A 269 6.36 -18.60 9.16
C THR A 269 5.95 -19.37 7.92
N ILE A 270 4.64 -19.48 7.71
CA ILE A 270 4.04 -19.93 6.46
C ILE A 270 3.29 -18.73 5.88
N ASP A 271 3.70 -18.27 4.71
CA ASP A 271 3.14 -17.11 4.02
C ASP A 271 2.48 -17.46 2.68
N LYS A 272 2.62 -18.71 2.21
CA LYS A 272 2.14 -19.17 0.91
C LYS A 272 1.53 -20.57 0.97
N LEU A 273 0.51 -20.79 0.14
CA LEU A 273 -0.10 -22.07 -0.13
C LEU A 273 -0.15 -22.33 -1.65
N VAL A 274 0.19 -23.54 -2.04
CA VAL A 274 0.09 -24.04 -3.41
C VAL A 274 -1.03 -25.07 -3.51
N LEU A 275 -1.82 -25.02 -4.59
CA LEU A 275 -2.84 -26.03 -4.84
C LEU A 275 -2.19 -27.28 -5.44
N ILE A 276 -2.25 -28.40 -4.72
CA ILE A 276 -1.80 -29.71 -5.18
C ILE A 276 -3.00 -30.65 -5.17
N GLY A 277 -3.53 -30.96 -6.36
CA GLY A 277 -4.78 -31.70 -6.48
C GLY A 277 -5.94 -30.90 -5.86
N ASN A 278 -6.56 -31.44 -4.80
CA ASN A 278 -7.68 -30.80 -4.09
C ASN A 278 -7.27 -30.33 -2.68
N THR A 279 -6.01 -29.94 -2.49
CA THR A 279 -5.47 -29.53 -1.20
C THR A 279 -4.58 -28.32 -1.39
N PHE A 280 -4.84 -27.24 -0.65
CA PHE A 280 -3.86 -26.17 -0.51
C PHE A 280 -2.82 -26.61 0.52
N TYR A 281 -1.56 -26.51 0.11
CA TYR A 281 -0.40 -26.96 0.86
C TYR A 281 0.54 -25.78 1.11
N GLY A 282 0.87 -25.51 2.38
CA GLY A 282 1.91 -24.56 2.76
C GLY A 282 2.98 -25.24 3.61
N GLU A 283 4.23 -24.83 3.44
CA GLU A 283 5.38 -25.43 4.12
C GLU A 283 6.35 -24.34 4.58
N ALA A 284 6.67 -24.36 5.87
CA ALA A 284 7.84 -23.66 6.40
C ALA A 284 9.09 -24.55 6.31
N ASP A 285 8.93 -25.87 6.56
CA ASP A 285 9.90 -26.94 6.34
C ASP A 285 9.24 -28.33 6.44
N SER A 286 10.05 -29.39 6.30
CA SER A 286 9.59 -30.79 6.29
C SER A 286 8.79 -31.24 7.52
N GLU A 287 8.90 -30.55 8.66
CA GLU A 287 8.18 -30.87 9.90
C GLU A 287 7.07 -29.86 10.22
N ASN A 288 6.95 -28.78 9.43
CA ASN A 288 6.11 -27.62 9.71
C ASN A 288 5.29 -27.23 8.46
N THR A 289 4.07 -27.76 8.38
CA THR A 289 3.20 -27.63 7.20
C THR A 289 1.74 -27.34 7.56
N ILE A 290 1.01 -26.73 6.63
CA ILE A 290 -0.44 -26.56 6.71
C ILE A 290 -1.12 -27.16 5.49
N LEU A 291 -2.20 -27.89 5.74
CA LEU A 291 -3.02 -28.56 4.74
C LEU A 291 -4.45 -28.06 4.86
N ILE A 292 -5.00 -27.54 3.78
CA ILE A 292 -6.41 -27.14 3.68
C ILE A 292 -7.07 -28.03 2.63
N ARG A 293 -8.14 -28.74 3.01
CA ARG A 293 -8.84 -29.69 2.15
C ARG A 293 -10.35 -29.69 2.42
N LYS A 294 -11.10 -30.28 1.48
CA LYS A 294 -12.52 -30.59 1.60
C LYS A 294 -12.83 -31.50 2.80
#